data_AF-A0A2P6SF75-F1
#
_entry.id   AF-A0A2P6SF75-F1
#
_cell.length_a   1.000
_cell.length_b   1.000
_cell.length_c   1.000
_cell.angle_alpha   90.00
_cell.angle_beta   90.00
_cell.angle_gamma   90.00
#
_symmetry.space_group_name_H-M   'P 1'
#
loop_
_entity.id
_entity.type
_entity.pdbx_description
1 polymer ?
#
loop_
_entity_poly.entity_id
_entity_poly.type
_entity_poly.pdbx_seq_one_letter_code
_entity_poly.pdbx_strand_id
1 'polypeptide(L)'
;MRGSASFTRMFLNALVLLQYVPRVIRIYLSGTSLNIQTRIGIWIQAVFNFLPFILSGHILGAIWYFFAIQREIACWEHGCRSEDGCNVSSFDCDDNGTRNITNLDILCPINPSNKSLLFDFGVFLGAVQSGMMGSTNFSQKLLQCFWWGLRNLSSLGSNLEPSSSQWENIFAVFIFLSGMMLFLIYLSATLQVNICAKS
;
A
#
# COMPACT_ATOMS: atom_id res chain seq x y z
N MET A 1 6.17 5.22 20.77
CA MET A 1 6.77 3.87 20.59
C MET A 1 5.79 2.77 20.15
N ARG A 2 4.46 3.02 20.07
CA ARG A 2 3.43 2.02 19.72
C ARG A 2 3.32 1.71 18.20
N GLY A 3 3.76 2.62 17.34
CA GLY A 3 3.80 2.43 15.87
C GLY A 3 4.72 1.29 15.42
N SER A 4 5.79 1.00 16.17
CA SER A 4 6.71 -0.11 15.87
C SER A 4 6.02 -1.47 15.95
N ALA A 5 5.16 -1.69 16.97
CA ALA A 5 4.47 -2.97 17.14
C ALA A 5 3.41 -3.22 16.07
N SER A 6 2.72 -2.16 15.62
CA SER A 6 1.74 -2.23 14.51
C SER A 6 2.43 -2.53 13.19
N PHE A 7 3.54 -1.82 12.90
CA PHE A 7 4.38 -2.08 11.73
C PHE A 7 4.92 -3.51 11.72
N THR A 8 5.45 -3.99 12.84
CA THR A 8 5.92 -5.38 12.97
C THR A 8 4.80 -6.38 12.71
N ARG A 9 3.59 -6.18 13.25
CA ARG A 9 2.45 -7.08 12.99
C ARG A 9 2.02 -7.08 11.52
N MET A 10 1.95 -5.91 10.90
CA MET A 10 1.63 -5.77 9.47
C MET A 10 2.68 -6.47 8.61
N PHE A 11 3.96 -6.23 8.90
CA PHE A 11 5.09 -6.83 8.19
C PHE A 11 5.11 -8.36 8.35
N LEU A 12 4.91 -8.87 9.56
CA LEU A 12 4.84 -10.31 9.83
C LEU A 12 3.66 -10.96 9.08
N ASN A 13 2.48 -10.35 9.10
CA ASN A 13 1.33 -10.86 8.35
C ASN A 13 1.58 -10.85 6.83
N ALA A 14 2.22 -9.80 6.32
CA ALA A 14 2.61 -9.73 4.92
C ALA A 14 3.63 -10.82 4.55
N LEU A 15 4.63 -11.08 5.42
CA LEU A 15 5.60 -12.16 5.23
C LEU A 15 4.94 -13.54 5.23
N VAL A 16 3.98 -13.78 6.11
CA VAL A 16 3.23 -15.05 6.17
C VAL A 16 2.45 -15.27 4.86
N LEU A 17 1.75 -14.25 4.37
CA LEU A 17 1.04 -14.30 3.09
C LEU A 17 2.00 -14.50 1.92
N LEU A 18 3.13 -13.77 1.91
CA LEU A 18 4.17 -13.89 0.88
C LEU A 18 4.81 -15.28 0.88
N GLN A 19 5.03 -15.89 2.03
CA GLN A 19 5.59 -17.24 2.12
C GLN A 19 4.59 -18.32 1.70
N TYR A 20 3.30 -18.05 1.81
CA TYR A 20 2.25 -18.96 1.34
C TYR A 20 2.28 -19.10 -0.18
N VAL A 21 2.66 -18.04 -0.91
CA VAL A 21 2.69 -18.02 -2.37
C VAL A 21 3.68 -19.04 -2.97
N PRO A 22 4.99 -19.07 -2.61
CA PRO A 22 5.91 -20.10 -3.07
C PRO A 22 5.46 -21.52 -2.71
N ARG A 23 4.78 -21.69 -1.57
CA ARG A 23 4.27 -23.00 -1.14
C ARG A 23 3.14 -23.47 -2.05
N VAL A 24 2.18 -22.59 -2.38
CA VAL A 24 1.11 -22.90 -3.33
C VAL A 24 1.69 -23.17 -4.73
N ILE A 25 2.68 -22.39 -5.17
CA ILE A 25 3.38 -22.62 -6.45
C ILE A 25 4.08 -23.98 -6.46
N ARG A 26 4.78 -24.37 -5.40
CA ARG A 26 5.44 -25.68 -5.32
C ARG A 26 4.43 -26.84 -5.32
N ILE A 27 3.32 -26.70 -4.59
CA ILE A 27 2.25 -27.70 -4.58
C ILE A 27 1.63 -27.84 -5.97
N TYR A 28 1.39 -26.71 -6.65
CA TYR A 28 0.91 -26.68 -8.03
C TYR A 28 1.89 -27.37 -8.99
N LEU A 29 3.17 -26.94 -9.00
CA LEU A 29 4.20 -27.51 -9.87
C LEU A 29 4.43 -29.01 -9.61
N SER A 30 4.32 -29.45 -8.35
CA SER A 30 4.41 -30.86 -7.97
C SER A 30 3.18 -31.68 -8.37
N GLY A 31 2.01 -31.06 -8.51
CA GLY A 31 0.78 -31.69 -8.99
C GLY A 31 0.65 -31.73 -10.52
N THR A 32 1.36 -30.84 -11.23
CA THR A 32 1.30 -30.68 -12.69
C THR A 32 2.24 -31.60 -13.49
N SER A 33 2.41 -32.88 -13.09
CA SER A 33 2.77 -33.89 -14.09
C SER A 33 1.65 -34.08 -15.16
N LEU A 34 0.52 -33.42 -14.95
CA LEU A 34 -0.62 -33.33 -15.85
C LEU A 34 -0.37 -32.30 -16.96
N ASN A 35 -0.07 -32.80 -18.17
CA ASN A 35 -0.04 -32.12 -19.48
C ASN A 35 -0.38 -30.60 -19.49
N ILE A 36 0.67 -29.78 -19.42
CA ILE A 36 0.66 -28.31 -19.63
C ILE A 36 0.09 -27.94 -21.02
N GLN A 37 0.02 -28.88 -21.96
CA GLN A 37 -0.58 -28.70 -23.30
C GLN A 37 -2.11 -28.55 -23.30
N THR A 38 -2.79 -28.76 -22.17
CA THR A 38 -4.24 -28.51 -22.11
C THR A 38 -4.53 -27.01 -22.01
N ARG A 39 -5.61 -26.56 -22.67
CA ARG A 39 -6.10 -25.15 -22.62
C ARG A 39 -6.22 -24.64 -21.17
N ILE A 40 -6.61 -25.52 -20.25
CA ILE A 40 -6.78 -25.22 -18.82
C ILE A 40 -5.43 -24.92 -18.14
N GLY A 41 -4.37 -25.67 -18.46
CA GLY A 41 -3.02 -25.45 -17.91
C GLY A 41 -2.45 -24.08 -18.25
N ILE A 42 -2.69 -23.60 -19.48
CA ILE A 42 -2.25 -22.26 -19.92
C ILE A 42 -2.93 -21.15 -19.11
N TRP A 43 -4.25 -21.24 -18.88
CA TRP A 43 -4.98 -20.26 -18.06
C TRP A 43 -4.52 -20.27 -16.60
N ILE A 44 -4.33 -21.45 -16.02
CA ILE A 44 -3.86 -21.57 -14.64
C ILE A 44 -2.45 -20.97 -14.52
N GLN A 45 -1.55 -21.25 -15.45
CA GLN A 45 -0.21 -20.68 -15.47
C GLN A 45 -0.24 -19.15 -15.61
N ALA A 46 -1.12 -18.61 -16.46
CA ALA A 46 -1.29 -17.16 -16.58
C ALA A 46 -1.71 -16.54 -15.22
N VAL A 47 -2.68 -17.14 -14.52
CA VAL A 47 -3.11 -16.67 -13.19
C VAL A 47 -1.96 -16.68 -12.18
N PHE A 48 -1.16 -17.75 -12.16
CA PHE A 48 0.01 -17.82 -11.27
C PHE A 48 1.09 -16.81 -11.62
N ASN A 49 1.29 -16.48 -12.90
CA ASN A 49 2.23 -15.44 -13.32
C ASN A 49 1.79 -14.03 -12.87
N PHE A 50 0.48 -13.78 -12.72
CA PHE A 50 -0.05 -12.52 -12.21
C PHE A 50 -0.09 -12.42 -10.68
N LEU A 51 -0.04 -13.55 -9.98
CA LEU A 51 -0.17 -13.60 -8.54
C LEU A 51 0.89 -12.76 -7.78
N PRO A 52 2.17 -12.71 -8.18
CA PRO A 52 3.16 -11.80 -7.60
C PRO A 52 2.78 -10.32 -7.72
N PHE A 53 2.16 -9.90 -8.83
CA PHE A 53 1.68 -8.53 -9.04
C PHE A 53 0.54 -8.19 -8.07
N ILE A 54 -0.42 -9.10 -7.92
CA ILE A 54 -1.56 -8.95 -7.00
C ILE A 54 -1.06 -8.82 -5.56
N LEU A 55 -0.19 -9.73 -5.13
CA LEU A 55 0.31 -9.72 -3.75
C LEU A 55 1.14 -8.46 -3.47
N SER A 56 2.02 -8.09 -4.39
CA SER A 56 2.85 -6.88 -4.23
C SER A 56 1.99 -5.62 -4.17
N GLY A 57 0.92 -5.54 -4.97
CA GLY A 57 -0.05 -4.45 -4.92
C GLY A 57 -0.75 -4.34 -3.57
N HIS A 58 -1.14 -5.48 -2.98
CA HIS A 58 -1.71 -5.50 -1.63
C HIS A 58 -0.71 -5.04 -0.57
N ILE A 59 0.53 -5.54 -0.61
CA ILE A 59 1.57 -5.19 0.37
C ILE A 59 1.90 -3.70 0.29
N LEU A 60 2.12 -3.16 -0.91
CA LEU A 60 2.42 -1.74 -1.11
C LEU A 60 1.24 -0.85 -0.73
N GLY A 61 0.01 -1.25 -1.06
CA GLY A 61 -1.19 -0.56 -0.64
C GLY A 61 -1.33 -0.49 0.89
N ALA A 62 -1.02 -1.58 1.60
CA ALA A 62 -1.04 -1.61 3.06
C ALA A 62 0.03 -0.70 3.68
N ILE A 63 1.25 -0.72 3.13
CA ILE A 63 2.34 0.18 3.56
C ILE A 63 1.95 1.65 3.33
N TRP A 64 1.37 1.95 2.17
CA TRP A 64 0.89 3.30 1.85
C TRP A 64 -0.19 3.77 2.84
N TYR A 65 -1.18 2.92 3.14
CA TYR A 65 -2.20 3.22 4.13
C TYR A 65 -1.63 3.46 5.54
N PHE A 66 -0.69 2.63 5.97
CA PHE A 66 -0.02 2.80 7.24
C PHE A 66 0.72 4.15 7.31
N PHE A 67 1.50 4.49 6.27
CA PHE A 67 2.19 5.77 6.24
C PHE A 67 1.25 6.97 6.10
N ALA A 68 0.10 6.81 5.45
CA ALA A 68 -0.94 7.83 5.43
C ALA A 68 -1.46 8.15 6.84
N ILE A 69 -1.76 7.12 7.65
CA ILE A 69 -2.13 7.31 9.06
C ILE A 69 -1.01 8.01 9.83
N GLN A 70 0.25 7.59 9.65
CA GLN A 70 1.38 8.23 10.33
C GLN A 70 1.54 9.70 9.93
N ARG A 71 1.26 10.06 8.66
CA ARG A 71 1.26 11.44 8.19
C ARG A 71 0.10 12.26 8.74
N GLU A 72 -1.08 11.66 8.83
CA GLU A 72 -2.25 12.28 9.46
C GLU A 72 -1.99 12.58 10.95
N ILE A 73 -1.42 11.63 11.70
CA ILE A 73 -1.00 11.84 13.09
C ILE A 73 0.04 12.97 13.17
N ALA A 74 1.04 12.99 12.28
CA ALA A 74 2.05 14.04 12.26
C ALA A 74 1.45 15.43 11.98
N CYS A 75 0.40 15.49 11.16
CA CYS A 75 -0.36 16.71 10.94
C CYS A 75 -1.06 17.15 12.25
N TRP A 76 -1.76 16.23 12.93
CA TRP A 76 -2.43 16.53 14.19
C TRP A 76 -1.44 17.00 15.26
N GLU A 77 -0.27 16.37 15.35
CA GLU A 77 0.82 16.81 16.23
C GLU A 77 1.30 18.23 15.89
N HIS A 78 1.40 18.57 14.61
CA HIS A 78 1.80 19.90 14.17
C HIS A 78 0.78 20.98 14.57
N GLY A 79 -0.51 20.76 14.27
CA GLY A 79 -1.58 21.68 14.64
C GLY A 79 -1.80 21.78 16.15
N CYS A 80 -1.60 20.69 16.89
CA CYS A 80 -1.69 20.69 18.35
C CYS A 80 -0.62 21.58 19.00
N ARG A 81 0.58 21.69 18.43
CA ARG A 81 1.63 22.57 18.97
C ARG A 81 1.32 24.06 18.83
N SER A 82 0.40 24.45 17.95
CA SER A 82 0.00 25.86 17.76
C SER A 82 -1.17 26.29 18.64
N GLU A 83 -1.83 25.37 19.35
CA GLU A 83 -3.00 25.65 20.18
C GLU A 83 -2.66 25.52 21.68
N ASP A 84 -2.97 26.54 22.46
CA ASP A 84 -2.76 26.52 23.92
C ASP A 84 -3.71 25.51 24.59
N GLY A 85 -3.11 24.55 25.32
CA GLY A 85 -3.85 23.51 26.05
C GLY A 85 -4.06 22.20 25.28
N CYS A 86 -3.53 22.06 24.06
CA CYS A 86 -3.56 20.79 23.34
C CYS A 86 -2.48 19.83 23.87
N ASN A 87 -2.89 18.67 24.39
CA ASN A 87 -1.97 17.63 24.84
C ASN A 87 -1.84 16.53 23.78
N VAL A 88 -0.64 16.38 23.22
CA VAL A 88 -0.30 15.35 22.20
C VAL A 88 -0.57 13.93 22.71
N SER A 89 -0.55 13.68 24.03
CA SER A 89 -0.89 12.37 24.61
C SER A 89 -2.35 11.96 24.39
N SER A 90 -3.26 12.92 24.16
CA SER A 90 -4.69 12.67 23.95
C SER A 90 -5.03 11.94 22.64
N PHE A 91 -4.06 11.84 21.72
CA PHE A 91 -4.22 11.09 20.48
C PHE A 91 -4.03 9.57 20.67
N ASP A 92 -3.57 9.11 21.83
CA ASP A 92 -3.55 7.68 22.15
C ASP A 92 -4.95 7.19 22.57
N CYS A 93 -5.33 5.99 22.15
CA CYS A 93 -6.63 5.38 22.45
C CYS A 93 -6.75 4.87 23.90
N ASP A 94 -5.66 4.90 24.66
CA ASP A 94 -5.64 4.56 26.08
C ASP A 94 -5.91 5.76 27.00
N ASP A 95 -5.98 6.98 26.46
CA ASP A 95 -6.23 8.19 27.25
C ASP A 95 -7.73 8.47 27.36
N ASN A 96 -8.24 8.64 28.58
CA ASN A 96 -9.67 8.76 28.90
C ASN A 96 -10.26 10.16 28.57
N GLY A 97 -9.54 10.96 27.79
CA GLY A 97 -9.92 12.31 27.41
C GLY A 97 -11.02 12.35 26.35
N THR A 98 -11.99 13.25 26.51
CA THR A 98 -12.99 13.55 25.47
C THR A 98 -12.30 14.17 24.25
N ARG A 99 -12.28 13.42 23.14
CA ARG A 99 -11.73 13.87 21.86
C ARG A 99 -12.72 14.80 21.15
N ASN A 100 -12.42 16.09 21.07
CA ASN A 100 -13.15 16.99 20.16
C ASN A 100 -12.64 16.81 18.72
N ILE A 101 -13.20 15.81 18.02
CA ILE A 101 -12.90 15.47 16.62
C ILE A 101 -13.05 16.68 15.70
N THR A 102 -13.96 17.61 16.02
CA THR A 102 -14.26 18.81 15.24
C THR A 102 -13.11 19.82 15.16
N ASN A 103 -12.22 19.87 16.15
CA ASN A 103 -11.03 20.73 16.10
C ASN A 103 -9.90 20.12 15.26
N LEU A 104 -9.87 18.80 15.07
CA LEU A 104 -8.80 18.12 14.34
C LEU A 104 -8.89 18.32 12.82
N ASP A 105 -10.10 18.32 12.27
CA ASP A 105 -10.34 18.64 10.86
C ASP A 105 -10.00 20.10 10.53
N ILE A 106 -10.12 20.99 11.52
CA ILE A 106 -9.73 22.42 11.40
C ILE A 106 -8.21 22.56 11.42
N LEU A 107 -7.52 21.78 12.23
CA LEU A 107 -6.06 21.78 12.36
C LEU A 107 -5.35 21.14 11.16
N CYS A 108 -6.00 20.20 10.48
CA CYS A 108 -5.46 19.45 9.32
C CYS A 108 -6.43 19.44 8.14
N PRO A 109 -6.63 20.59 7.48
CA PRO A 109 -7.57 20.69 6.39
C PRO A 109 -7.10 19.87 5.18
N ILE A 110 -7.98 18.99 4.70
CA ILE A 110 -7.77 18.14 3.52
C ILE A 110 -7.75 18.98 2.22
N ASN A 111 -8.39 20.16 2.26
CA ASN A 111 -8.49 21.08 1.12
C ASN A 111 -8.69 22.53 1.61
N PRO A 112 -7.66 23.18 2.18
CA PRO A 112 -7.80 24.52 2.73
C PRO A 112 -7.97 25.56 1.62
N SER A 113 -8.82 26.54 1.87
CA SER A 113 -9.00 27.71 0.99
C SER A 113 -7.76 28.62 0.95
N ASN A 114 -6.82 28.44 1.88
CA ASN A 114 -5.62 29.26 2.03
C ASN A 114 -4.36 28.38 1.99
N LYS A 115 -3.47 28.64 1.02
CA LYS A 115 -2.29 27.78 0.75
C LYS A 115 -1.24 27.79 1.88
N SER A 116 -1.27 28.76 2.79
CA SER A 116 -0.31 28.88 3.89
C SER A 116 -0.60 27.97 5.09
N LEU A 117 -1.78 27.33 5.15
CA LEU A 117 -2.20 26.38 6.19
C LEU A 117 -2.10 24.90 5.74
N LEU A 118 -1.54 24.65 4.55
CA LEU A 118 -1.40 23.29 4.02
C LEU A 118 -0.27 22.54 4.72
N PHE A 119 -0.63 21.58 5.57
CA PHE A 119 0.26 20.47 5.84
C PHE A 119 0.44 19.66 4.56
N ASP A 120 1.68 19.45 4.12
CA ASP A 120 1.97 18.68 2.92
C ASP A 120 1.84 17.17 3.22
N PHE A 121 0.78 16.56 2.70
CA PHE A 121 0.54 15.12 2.76
C PHE A 121 1.25 14.34 1.65
N GLY A 122 1.77 15.03 0.62
CA GLY A 122 2.50 14.44 -0.50
C GLY A 122 1.82 13.23 -1.12
N VAL A 123 2.57 12.13 -1.25
CA VAL A 123 2.12 10.84 -1.82
C VAL A 123 0.91 10.24 -1.09
N PHE A 124 0.65 10.65 0.14
CA PHE A 124 -0.43 10.14 0.99
C PHE A 124 -1.71 10.96 0.91
N LEU A 125 -1.69 12.11 0.22
CA LEU A 125 -2.85 13.00 0.10
C LEU A 125 -4.10 12.28 -0.42
N GLY A 126 -3.93 11.37 -1.39
CA GLY A 126 -5.04 10.59 -1.93
C GLY A 126 -5.75 9.69 -0.92
N ALA A 127 -5.05 9.21 0.12
CA ALA A 127 -5.66 8.42 1.21
C ALA A 127 -6.48 9.32 2.16
N VAL A 128 -6.00 10.54 2.39
CA VAL A 128 -6.71 11.53 3.22
C VAL A 128 -7.98 11.98 2.51
N GLN A 129 -7.86 12.35 1.23
CA GLN A 129 -8.99 12.83 0.42
C GLN A 129 -10.06 11.78 0.17
N SER A 130 -9.71 10.50 0.11
CA SER A 130 -10.70 9.44 -0.13
C SER A 130 -11.61 9.19 1.08
N GLY A 131 -11.32 9.81 2.24
CA GLY A 131 -12.06 9.60 3.49
C GLY A 131 -11.91 8.18 4.06
N MET A 132 -11.01 7.38 3.48
CA MET A 132 -10.87 5.98 3.85
C MET A 132 -10.39 5.80 5.28
N MET A 133 -9.64 6.75 5.86
CA MET A 133 -9.13 6.63 7.22
C MET A 133 -10.25 6.65 8.28
N GLY A 134 -11.26 7.49 8.11
CA GLY A 134 -12.45 7.57 8.96
C GLY A 134 -13.54 6.50 8.69
N SER A 135 -13.47 5.78 7.58
CA SER A 135 -14.47 4.76 7.21
C SER A 135 -14.37 3.49 8.08
N THR A 136 -15.49 2.93 8.52
CA THR A 136 -15.53 1.60 9.18
C THR A 136 -15.55 0.44 8.18
N ASN A 137 -15.74 0.72 6.89
CA ASN A 137 -15.87 -0.30 5.85
C ASN A 137 -14.50 -0.87 5.45
N PHE A 138 -14.18 -2.04 5.98
CA PHE A 138 -12.91 -2.72 5.70
C PHE A 138 -12.70 -3.02 4.20
N SER A 139 -13.73 -3.49 3.49
CA SER A 139 -13.61 -3.83 2.07
C SER A 139 -13.28 -2.62 1.20
N GLN A 140 -13.83 -1.45 1.53
CA GLN A 140 -13.53 -0.20 0.85
C GLN A 140 -12.07 0.19 1.06
N LYS A 141 -11.57 0.14 2.31
CA LYS A 141 -10.17 0.37 2.65
C LYS A 141 -9.26 -0.57 1.87
N LEU A 142 -9.55 -1.87 1.91
CA LEU A 142 -8.74 -2.91 1.26
C LEU A 142 -8.64 -2.71 -0.25
N LEU A 143 -9.77 -2.46 -0.93
CA LEU A 143 -9.82 -2.28 -2.37
C LEU A 143 -9.13 -0.99 -2.81
N GLN A 144 -9.29 0.10 -2.06
CA GLN A 144 -8.60 1.36 -2.38
C GLN A 144 -7.08 1.25 -2.19
N CYS A 145 -6.63 0.64 -1.08
CA CYS A 145 -5.20 0.36 -0.87
C CYS A 145 -4.65 -0.51 -2.01
N PHE A 146 -5.34 -1.61 -2.31
CA PHE A 146 -4.95 -2.54 -3.36
C PHE A 146 -4.86 -1.84 -4.72
N TRP A 147 -5.87 -1.06 -5.08
CA TRP A 147 -5.91 -0.29 -6.31
C TRP A 147 -4.73 0.70 -6.40
N TRP A 148 -4.46 1.45 -5.33
CA TRP A 148 -3.35 2.38 -5.28
C TRP A 148 -2.01 1.68 -5.48
N GLY A 149 -1.79 0.55 -4.79
CA GLY A 149 -0.55 -0.22 -4.90
C GLY A 149 -0.37 -0.82 -6.30
N LEU A 150 -1.43 -1.41 -6.86
CA LEU A 150 -1.40 -1.99 -8.21
C LEU A 150 -1.15 -0.92 -9.28
N ARG A 151 -1.78 0.24 -9.17
CA ARG A 151 -1.60 1.37 -10.08
C ARG A 151 -0.15 1.86 -10.11
N ASN A 152 0.50 1.97 -8.96
CA ASN A 152 1.87 2.49 -8.89
C ASN A 152 2.96 1.45 -9.18
N LEU A 153 2.68 0.16 -8.97
CA LEU A 153 3.52 -0.93 -9.48
C LEU A 153 3.47 -1.04 -11.00
N SER A 154 2.31 -0.74 -11.57
CA SER A 154 2.14 -0.69 -13.01
C SER A 154 2.78 0.61 -13.51
N SER A 155 4.02 0.56 -14.02
CA SER A 155 4.75 1.75 -14.46
C SER A 155 3.99 2.65 -15.45
N LEU A 156 2.97 2.10 -16.13
CA LEU A 156 2.05 2.83 -17.02
C LEU A 156 1.00 3.69 -16.32
N GLY A 157 0.66 3.40 -15.06
CA GLY A 157 -0.40 4.06 -14.30
C GLY A 157 0.10 4.92 -13.14
N SER A 158 1.40 4.91 -12.85
CA SER A 158 1.98 5.65 -11.73
C SER A 158 1.98 7.16 -12.02
N ASN A 159 1.59 7.93 -11.02
CA ASN A 159 1.58 9.40 -11.03
C ASN A 159 2.28 9.94 -9.78
N LEU A 160 3.30 9.23 -9.29
CA LEU A 160 4.10 9.66 -8.15
C LEU A 160 4.98 10.83 -8.60
N GLU A 161 4.75 11.99 -7.99
CA GLU A 161 5.60 13.15 -8.17
C GLU A 161 6.67 13.20 -7.07
N PRO A 162 7.89 13.65 -7.39
CA PRO A 162 8.92 13.85 -6.38
C PRO A 162 8.47 14.92 -5.38
N SER A 163 8.65 14.61 -4.09
CA SER A 163 8.28 15.48 -2.97
C SER A 163 9.52 16.15 -2.39
N SER A 164 9.32 17.18 -1.56
CA SER A 164 10.39 17.79 -0.76
C SER A 164 10.91 16.85 0.34
N SER A 165 10.13 15.83 0.69
CA SER A 165 10.45 14.82 1.70
C SER A 165 11.39 13.73 1.15
N GLN A 166 12.58 13.61 1.73
CA GLN A 166 13.57 12.58 1.37
C GLN A 166 13.00 11.16 1.47
N TRP A 167 12.18 10.89 2.48
CA TRP A 167 11.60 9.57 2.72
C TRP A 167 10.54 9.20 1.68
N GLU A 168 9.74 10.17 1.22
CA GLU A 168 8.75 9.96 0.15
C GLU A 168 9.44 9.67 -1.18
N ASN A 169 10.55 10.34 -1.46
CA ASN A 169 11.35 10.07 -2.66
C ASN A 169 11.97 8.66 -2.63
N ILE A 170 12.54 8.24 -1.49
CA ILE A 170 13.06 6.87 -1.34
C ILE A 170 11.94 5.84 -1.52
N PHE A 171 10.75 6.10 -0.95
CA PHE A 171 9.59 5.22 -1.11
C PHE A 171 9.12 5.14 -2.57
N ALA A 172 9.08 6.26 -3.29
CA ALA A 172 8.73 6.29 -4.71
C ALA A 172 9.75 5.53 -5.58
N VAL A 173 11.05 5.69 -5.33
CA VAL A 173 12.11 4.93 -6.01
C VAL A 173 11.95 3.43 -5.76
N PHE A 174 11.66 3.03 -4.53
CA PHE A 174 11.41 1.63 -4.19
C PHE A 174 10.22 1.04 -4.95
N ILE A 175 9.12 1.78 -5.06
CA ILE A 175 7.94 1.36 -5.84
C ILE A 175 8.30 1.19 -7.31
N PHE A 176 9.02 2.15 -7.90
CA PHE A 176 9.45 2.10 -9.29
C PHE A 176 10.32 0.87 -9.57
N LEU A 177 11.36 0.63 -8.75
CA LEU A 177 12.24 -0.53 -8.91
C LEU A 177 11.48 -1.86 -8.74
N SER A 178 10.56 -1.92 -7.77
CA SER A 178 9.72 -3.11 -7.55
C SER A 178 8.80 -3.39 -8.74
N GLY A 179 8.16 -2.35 -9.31
CA GLY A 179 7.32 -2.47 -10.50
C GLY A 179 8.10 -2.94 -11.72
N MET A 180 9.27 -2.37 -11.96
CA MET A 180 10.18 -2.78 -13.05
C MET A 180 10.61 -4.24 -12.91
N MET A 181 11.01 -4.66 -11.70
CA MET A 181 11.41 -6.04 -11.42
C MET A 181 10.26 -7.02 -11.66
N LEU A 182 9.05 -6.71 -11.18
CA LEU A 182 7.87 -7.54 -11.38
C LEU A 182 7.48 -7.65 -12.86
N PHE A 183 7.58 -6.56 -13.62
CA PHE A 183 7.32 -6.56 -15.05
C PHE A 183 8.31 -7.47 -15.81
N LEU A 184 9.60 -7.42 -15.48
CA LEU A 184 10.61 -8.32 -16.04
C LEU A 184 10.34 -9.78 -15.71
N ILE A 185 9.95 -10.07 -14.46
CA ILE A 185 9.57 -11.43 -14.04
C ILE A 185 8.37 -11.90 -14.86
N TYR A 186 7.33 -11.08 -15.00
CA TYR A 186 6.14 -11.42 -15.80
C TYR A 186 6.47 -11.66 -17.28
N LEU A 187 7.28 -10.81 -17.88
CA LEU A 187 7.71 -10.95 -19.27
C LEU A 187 8.53 -12.23 -19.47
N SER A 188 9.49 -12.50 -18.59
CA SER A 188 10.32 -13.70 -18.66
C SER A 188 9.48 -14.98 -18.53
N ALA A 189 8.52 -15.01 -17.61
CA ALA A 189 7.60 -16.13 -17.42
C ALA A 189 6.70 -16.34 -18.65
N THR A 190 6.27 -15.26 -19.31
CA THR A 190 5.42 -15.32 -20.52
C THR A 190 6.21 -15.76 -21.75
N LEU A 191 7.44 -15.27 -21.92
CA LEU A 191 8.30 -15.65 -23.04
C LEU A 191 8.70 -17.13 -22.98
N GLN A 192 8.97 -17.68 -21.79
CA GLN A 192 9.26 -19.11 -21.63
C GLN A 192 8.08 -20.02 -22.07
N VAL A 193 6.84 -19.58 -21.84
CA VAL A 193 5.65 -20.31 -22.30
C VAL A 193 5.56 -20.36 -23.83
N ASN A 194 5.88 -19.26 -24.51
CA ASN A 194 5.82 -19.19 -25.99
C ASN A 194 6.88 -20.04 -26.69
N ILE A 195 8.03 -20.27 -26.04
CA ILE A 195 9.09 -21.13 -26.57
C ILE A 195 8.70 -22.61 -26.41
N CYS A 196 8.18 -23.01 -25.24
CA CYS A 196 7.70 -24.38 -25.00
C CYS A 196 6.45 -24.74 -25.82
N ALA A 197 5.58 -23.78 -26.15
CA ALA A 197 4.39 -24.04 -26.98
C ALA A 197 4.68 -24.24 -28.47
N LYS A 198 5.91 -23.94 -28.93
CA LYS A 198 6.36 -24.08 -30.32
C LYS A 198 7.28 -25.29 -30.58
N SER A 199 7.72 -25.98 -29.51
CA SER A 199 8.47 -27.23 -29.57
C SER A 199 7.55 -28.43 -29.47
#